data_AF-A0AAU6ZJ07-F1
#
_entry.id   AF-A0AAU6ZJ07-F1
#
_cell.length_a   1.000
_cell.length_b   1.000
_cell.length_c   1.000
_cell.angle_alpha   90.00
_cell.angle_beta   90.00
_cell.angle_gamma   90.00
#
_symmetry.space_group_name_H-M   'P 1'
#
loop_
_entity.id
_entity.type
_entity.pdbx_description
1 polymer ?
#
loop_
_entity_poly.entity_id
_entity_poly.type
_entity_poly.pdbx_seq_one_letter_code
_entity_poly.pdbx_strand_id
1 'polypeptide(L)'
;MKQRLEQTGTAAASYVELNDGLVLQEVGIYRYHHPLENAASYRDRLGEIETRIADLVRAGGAIIKSNMFTFDNSLAKGRRMTEDLAKLMLRAYNAESDNSIRSLKLGNVITAKRRLEASRVAIAKLGALMEMHISDEFHNLRLEEIELTADWLMKKQEEKEAQREERARLREEQRVEKELAEERSRLAKERSHLINALTALGASGQYDTELEQRLREVDEAIAQNDFRAANIRAGYIYVISNRGAFGEGVVKIGLTRRLEPEQRVAELSGASVPFRFDVHTLYFSEDAVTLENELHKHFAARALNQANLRKEFFFATPAEVRDVLERKIGNLLEFTEHADATEYFQSVGYWPQRDDNQLTEQK
;
A
#
# COMPACT_ATOMS: atom_id res chain seq x y z
N MET A 1 -59.12 27.31 -15.05
CA MET A 1 -58.98 26.95 -16.48
C MET A 1 -57.51 27.13 -16.84
N LYS A 2 -56.73 26.04 -16.84
CA LYS A 2 -56.49 25.25 -18.05
C LYS A 2 -55.89 26.13 -19.16
N GLN A 3 -54.58 26.27 -19.16
CA GLN A 3 -53.70 25.99 -20.30
C GLN A 3 -52.35 26.68 -20.10
N ARG A 4 -51.39 25.92 -19.57
CA ARG A 4 -49.99 25.85 -20.03
C ARG A 4 -49.25 24.71 -19.33
N LEU A 5 -49.94 23.58 -19.24
CA LEU A 5 -49.39 22.24 -19.05
C LEU A 5 -49.34 21.64 -20.46
N GLU A 6 -48.26 21.87 -21.19
CA GLU A 6 -47.85 21.14 -22.40
C GLU A 6 -46.59 21.80 -22.99
N GLN A 7 -45.46 21.64 -22.30
CA GLN A 7 -44.13 21.60 -22.92
C GLN A 7 -43.27 20.60 -22.13
N THR A 8 -43.74 19.35 -22.07
CA THR A 8 -42.88 18.18 -21.91
C THR A 8 -42.17 17.96 -23.25
N GLY A 9 -40.96 18.51 -23.36
CA GLY A 9 -40.08 18.33 -24.49
C GLY A 9 -38.66 18.10 -24.00
N THR A 10 -38.36 16.86 -23.61
CA THR A 10 -37.03 16.23 -23.69
C THR A 10 -35.83 17.13 -23.42
N ALA A 11 -35.68 17.60 -22.18
CA ALA A 11 -34.34 17.80 -21.65
C ALA A 11 -33.83 16.41 -21.27
N ALA A 12 -33.20 15.74 -22.24
CA ALA A 12 -32.36 14.59 -21.96
C ALA A 12 -31.39 15.05 -20.88
N ALA A 13 -31.59 14.55 -19.66
CA ALA A 13 -30.56 14.54 -18.66
C ALA A 13 -29.39 13.81 -19.33
N SER A 14 -28.42 14.58 -19.85
CA SER A 14 -27.09 14.06 -20.05
C SER A 14 -26.61 13.74 -18.64
N TYR A 15 -26.93 12.53 -18.19
CA TYR A 15 -26.07 11.82 -17.27
C TYR A 15 -24.71 11.83 -17.95
N VAL A 16 -23.91 12.85 -17.65
CA VAL A 16 -22.48 12.70 -17.67
C VAL A 16 -22.28 11.65 -16.60
N GLU A 17 -22.21 10.38 -17.00
CA GLU A 17 -21.42 9.40 -16.27
C GLU A 17 -20.02 10.04 -16.22
N LEU A 18 -19.82 10.90 -15.22
CA LEU A 18 -18.52 11.26 -14.71
C LEU A 18 -17.93 9.91 -14.38
N ASN A 19 -17.12 9.42 -15.31
CA ASN A 19 -16.54 8.10 -15.28
C ASN A 19 -15.83 8.00 -13.93
N ASP A 20 -16.48 7.39 -12.94
CA ASP A 20 -16.01 7.35 -11.56
C ASP A 20 -14.58 6.79 -11.51
N GLY A 21 -14.20 5.98 -12.50
CA GLY A 21 -12.84 5.48 -12.72
C GLY A 21 -11.77 6.54 -13.04
N LEU A 22 -12.11 7.66 -13.71
CA LEU A 22 -11.18 8.77 -13.95
C LEU A 22 -10.95 9.57 -12.67
N VAL A 23 -12.01 9.81 -11.89
CA VAL A 23 -11.93 10.54 -10.62
C VAL A 23 -11.20 9.71 -9.56
N LEU A 24 -11.40 8.39 -9.52
CA LEU A 24 -10.74 7.48 -8.57
C LEU A 24 -9.21 7.37 -8.77
N GLN A 25 -8.71 7.53 -9.99
CA GLN A 25 -7.27 7.62 -10.25
C GLN A 25 -6.67 8.94 -9.73
N GLU A 26 -7.45 10.04 -9.72
CA GLU A 26 -7.03 11.31 -9.11
C GLU A 26 -6.96 11.22 -7.57
N VAL A 27 -7.72 10.32 -6.94
CA VAL A 27 -7.67 10.06 -5.48
C VAL A 27 -6.70 8.92 -5.07
N GLY A 28 -5.88 8.42 -6.01
CA GLY A 28 -4.79 7.48 -5.71
C GLY A 28 -5.19 6.00 -5.61
N ILE A 29 -6.40 5.62 -6.04
CA ILE A 29 -6.82 4.22 -6.11
C ILE A 29 -6.51 3.68 -7.51
N TYR A 30 -5.51 2.80 -7.62
CA TYR A 30 -5.15 2.16 -8.88
C TYR A 30 -6.13 1.04 -9.22
N ARG A 31 -6.75 1.11 -10.40
CA ARG A 31 -7.58 0.04 -10.95
C ARG A 31 -6.83 -0.63 -12.10
N TYR A 32 -6.63 -1.94 -11.96
CA TYR A 32 -6.05 -2.76 -13.01
C TYR A 32 -6.92 -2.74 -14.28
N HIS A 33 -6.29 -2.56 -15.43
CA HIS A 33 -6.95 -2.58 -16.73
C HIS A 33 -7.13 -4.01 -17.22
N HIS A 34 -6.23 -4.91 -16.83
CA HIS A 34 -6.24 -6.31 -17.17
C HIS A 34 -6.48 -7.21 -15.95
N PRO A 35 -7.23 -8.31 -16.11
CA PRO A 35 -7.56 -9.22 -15.01
C PRO A 35 -6.40 -10.18 -14.65
N LEU A 36 -5.15 -9.88 -15.02
CA LEU A 36 -4.03 -10.79 -14.82
C LEU A 36 -3.57 -10.79 -13.35
N GLU A 37 -3.31 -11.98 -12.83
CA GLU A 37 -3.15 -12.20 -11.39
C GLU A 37 -1.72 -11.99 -10.87
N ASN A 38 -0.70 -12.14 -11.71
CA ASN A 38 0.70 -12.09 -11.28
C ASN A 38 1.60 -11.38 -12.31
N ALA A 39 2.75 -10.87 -11.83
CA ALA A 39 3.70 -10.14 -12.66
C ALA A 39 4.34 -10.97 -13.80
N ALA A 40 4.25 -12.31 -13.77
CA ALA A 40 4.71 -13.18 -14.85
C ALA A 40 3.71 -13.17 -16.03
N SER A 41 2.41 -13.36 -15.75
CA SER A 41 1.36 -13.33 -16.77
C SER A 41 1.30 -12.00 -17.52
N TYR A 42 1.57 -10.87 -16.83
CA TYR A 42 1.72 -9.58 -17.50
C TYR A 42 2.91 -9.54 -18.46
N ARG A 43 4.06 -10.14 -18.09
CA ARG A 43 5.23 -10.20 -18.98
C ARG A 43 4.98 -11.06 -20.21
N ASP A 44 4.31 -12.20 -20.04
CA ASP A 44 3.96 -13.07 -21.14
C ASP A 44 3.04 -12.33 -22.12
N ARG A 45 2.02 -11.63 -21.61
CA ARG A 45 1.10 -10.82 -22.42
C ARG A 45 1.79 -9.64 -23.11
N LEU A 46 2.74 -8.98 -22.45
CA LEU A 46 3.57 -7.95 -23.08
C LEU A 46 4.38 -8.55 -24.26
N GLY A 47 4.93 -9.75 -24.10
CA GLY A 47 5.64 -10.45 -25.18
C GLY A 47 4.74 -10.81 -26.38
N GLU A 48 3.48 -11.16 -26.14
CA GLU A 48 2.49 -11.37 -27.21
C GLU A 48 2.22 -10.07 -27.98
N ILE A 49 2.10 -8.94 -27.28
CA ILE A 49 1.89 -7.63 -27.91
C ILE A 49 3.12 -7.18 -28.69
N GLU A 50 4.32 -7.34 -28.14
CA GLU A 50 5.58 -7.08 -28.85
C GLU A 50 5.66 -7.88 -30.16
N THR A 51 5.22 -9.14 -30.13
CA THR A 51 5.17 -9.99 -31.33
C THR A 51 4.16 -9.47 -32.35
N ARG A 52 2.94 -9.11 -31.92
CA ARG A 52 1.90 -8.54 -32.80
C ARG A 52 2.33 -7.21 -33.42
N ILE A 53 2.98 -6.34 -32.63
CA ILE A 53 3.57 -5.08 -33.09
C ILE A 53 4.63 -5.36 -34.16
N ALA A 54 5.55 -6.29 -33.91
CA ALA A 54 6.61 -6.64 -34.83
C ALA A 54 6.08 -7.22 -36.15
N ASP A 55 5.06 -8.08 -36.09
CA ASP A 55 4.44 -8.68 -37.27
C ASP A 55 3.68 -7.63 -38.09
N LEU A 56 2.95 -6.71 -37.45
CA LEU A 56 2.24 -5.63 -38.14
C LEU A 56 3.21 -4.65 -38.84
N VAL A 57 4.34 -4.35 -38.20
CA VAL A 57 5.41 -3.55 -38.81
C VAL A 57 6.06 -4.30 -39.99
N ARG A 58 6.34 -5.61 -39.85
CA ARG A 58 6.92 -6.42 -40.93
C ARG A 58 5.97 -6.53 -42.13
N ALA A 59 4.67 -6.61 -41.89
CA ALA A 59 3.63 -6.60 -42.92
C ALA A 59 3.43 -5.21 -43.57
N GLY A 60 4.02 -4.15 -43.02
CA GLY A 60 3.87 -2.78 -43.51
C GLY A 60 2.53 -2.12 -43.15
N GLY A 61 1.79 -2.68 -42.20
CA GLY A 61 0.45 -2.21 -41.78
C GLY A 61 0.44 -1.12 -40.70
N ALA A 62 1.61 -0.72 -40.19
CA ALA A 62 1.71 0.30 -39.14
C ALA A 62 1.41 1.73 -39.63
N ILE A 63 1.65 2.00 -40.92
CA ILE A 63 1.42 3.31 -41.55
C ILE A 63 0.46 3.12 -42.72
N ILE A 64 -0.68 3.78 -42.67
CA ILE A 64 -1.60 3.89 -43.80
C ILE A 64 -1.02 4.92 -44.78
N LYS A 65 -0.96 4.55 -46.05
CA LYS A 65 -0.40 5.37 -47.13
C LYS A 65 -1.12 5.10 -48.44
N SER A 66 -1.22 6.11 -49.31
CA SER A 66 -1.77 5.95 -50.66
C SER A 66 -0.75 5.38 -51.63
N ASN A 67 -1.17 4.45 -52.49
CA ASN A 67 -0.33 3.87 -53.55
C ASN A 67 -0.34 4.67 -54.87
N MET A 68 -1.17 5.72 -54.94
CA MET A 68 -1.42 6.46 -56.19
C MET A 68 -0.57 7.73 -56.33
N PHE A 69 0.29 8.02 -55.35
CA PHE A 69 1.16 9.19 -55.39
C PHE A 69 2.27 9.05 -56.43
N THR A 70 2.36 10.03 -57.34
CA THR A 70 3.43 10.15 -58.33
C THR A 70 4.41 11.23 -57.93
N PHE A 71 5.71 10.96 -58.06
CA PHE A 71 6.76 11.97 -57.92
C PHE A 71 7.53 12.08 -59.23
N ASP A 72 7.67 13.29 -59.77
CA ASP A 72 8.36 13.52 -61.05
C ASP A 72 7.78 12.63 -62.17
N ASN A 73 6.46 12.61 -62.29
CA ASN A 73 5.67 11.76 -63.21
C ASN A 73 5.97 10.25 -63.12
N SER A 74 6.56 9.78 -62.01
CA SER A 74 6.90 8.38 -61.79
C SER A 74 6.22 7.83 -60.53
N LEU A 75 5.36 6.83 -60.74
CA LEU A 75 4.79 6.02 -59.65
C LEU A 75 5.86 5.25 -58.88
N ALA A 76 6.96 4.83 -59.54
CA ALA A 76 8.04 4.11 -58.88
C ALA A 76 8.81 5.04 -57.92
N LYS A 77 9.12 6.28 -58.34
CA LYS A 77 9.75 7.28 -57.47
C LYS A 77 8.81 7.69 -56.33
N GLY A 78 7.52 7.88 -56.61
CA GLY A 78 6.49 8.21 -55.61
C GLY A 78 6.37 7.12 -54.53
N ARG A 79 6.31 5.83 -54.93
CA ARG A 79 6.31 4.70 -53.98
C ARG A 79 7.55 4.68 -53.09
N ARG A 80 8.75 4.90 -53.65
CA ARG A 80 9.99 4.95 -52.86
C ARG A 80 9.99 6.09 -51.84
N MET A 81 9.57 7.29 -52.25
CA MET A 81 9.46 8.44 -51.35
C MET A 81 8.47 8.19 -50.21
N THR A 82 7.30 7.62 -50.53
CA THR A 82 6.26 7.28 -49.55
C THR A 82 6.77 6.24 -48.54
N GLU A 83 7.55 5.26 -49.01
CA GLU A 83 8.18 4.24 -48.16
C GLU A 83 9.20 4.83 -47.19
N ASP A 84 10.07 5.73 -47.68
CA ASP A 84 11.08 6.38 -46.86
C ASP A 84 10.43 7.31 -45.81
N LEU A 85 9.36 8.03 -46.18
CA LEU A 85 8.59 8.85 -45.25
C LEU A 85 7.85 8.00 -44.21
N ALA A 86 7.24 6.87 -44.61
CA ALA A 86 6.58 5.94 -43.69
C ALA A 86 7.57 5.43 -42.63
N LYS A 87 8.80 5.10 -43.02
CA LYS A 87 9.86 4.68 -42.07
C LYS A 87 10.23 5.78 -41.09
N LEU A 88 10.30 7.04 -41.53
CA LEU A 88 10.56 8.18 -40.64
C LEU A 88 9.40 8.42 -39.67
N MET A 89 8.16 8.39 -40.14
CA MET A 89 6.96 8.51 -39.30
C MET A 89 6.92 7.41 -38.23
N LEU A 90 7.18 6.17 -38.64
CA LEU A 90 7.21 5.03 -37.73
C LEU A 90 8.32 5.16 -36.69
N ARG A 91 9.53 5.61 -37.08
CA ARG A 91 10.63 5.87 -36.14
C ARG A 91 10.28 6.96 -35.12
N ALA A 92 9.71 8.07 -35.58
CA ALA A 92 9.30 9.16 -34.70
C ALA A 92 8.23 8.70 -33.70
N TYR A 93 7.22 7.98 -34.18
CA TYR A 93 6.16 7.46 -33.34
C TYR A 93 6.66 6.43 -32.33
N ASN A 94 7.49 5.47 -32.76
CA ASN A 94 8.09 4.48 -31.86
C ASN A 94 8.96 5.13 -30.78
N ALA A 95 9.76 6.14 -31.14
CA ALA A 95 10.57 6.86 -30.15
C ALA A 95 9.69 7.49 -29.05
N GLU A 96 8.53 8.04 -29.42
CA GLU A 96 7.60 8.62 -28.46
C GLU A 96 6.87 7.56 -27.61
N SER A 97 6.50 6.43 -28.23
CA SER A 97 5.92 5.27 -27.54
C SER A 97 6.89 4.71 -26.50
N ASP A 98 8.13 4.44 -26.90
CA ASP A 98 9.17 3.90 -26.02
C ASP A 98 9.49 4.86 -24.89
N ASN A 99 9.54 6.17 -25.17
CA ASN A 99 9.70 7.19 -24.15
C ASN A 99 8.50 7.21 -23.18
N SER A 100 7.28 6.97 -23.66
CA SER A 100 6.06 6.96 -22.84
C SER A 100 6.08 5.80 -21.87
N ILE A 101 6.50 4.63 -22.35
CA ILE A 101 6.69 3.41 -21.55
C ILE A 101 7.82 3.59 -20.54
N ARG A 102 8.99 4.12 -20.95
CA ARG A 102 10.15 4.32 -20.05
C ARG A 102 9.89 5.32 -18.94
N SER A 103 9.12 6.38 -19.23
CA SER A 103 8.79 7.43 -18.26
C SER A 103 7.53 7.13 -17.45
N LEU A 104 6.92 5.97 -17.66
CA LEU A 104 5.68 5.57 -17.01
C LEU A 104 5.90 5.42 -15.49
N LYS A 105 5.24 6.30 -14.73
CA LYS A 105 5.16 6.21 -13.27
C LYS A 105 3.87 5.50 -12.88
N LEU A 106 3.88 4.84 -11.72
CA LEU A 106 2.69 4.24 -11.11
C LEU A 106 1.54 5.26 -11.08
N GLY A 107 0.39 4.89 -11.65
CA GLY A 107 -0.82 5.74 -11.71
C GLY A 107 -0.89 6.75 -12.87
N ASN A 108 0.16 6.95 -13.67
CA ASN A 108 0.17 8.01 -14.71
C ASN A 108 -0.21 7.53 -16.13
N VAL A 109 -1.07 6.51 -16.23
CA VAL A 109 -1.45 5.87 -17.50
C VAL A 109 -2.13 6.87 -18.45
N ILE A 110 -3.06 7.67 -17.93
CA ILE A 110 -3.83 8.63 -18.74
C ILE A 110 -2.91 9.63 -19.43
N THR A 111 -1.93 10.18 -18.72
CA THR A 111 -0.99 11.15 -19.29
C THR A 111 -0.12 10.51 -20.38
N ALA A 112 0.34 9.27 -20.17
CA ALA A 112 1.09 8.53 -21.18
C ALA A 112 0.24 8.30 -22.45
N LYS A 113 -1.02 7.86 -22.31
CA LYS A 113 -1.94 7.69 -23.43
C LYS A 113 -2.20 9.00 -24.17
N ARG A 114 -2.46 10.10 -23.44
CA ARG A 114 -2.67 11.44 -24.03
C ARG A 114 -1.43 11.92 -24.80
N ARG A 115 -0.23 11.68 -24.28
CA ARG A 115 1.03 12.06 -24.93
C ARG A 115 1.25 11.29 -26.24
N LEU A 116 0.99 9.99 -26.23
CA LEU A 116 1.08 9.15 -27.41
C LEU A 116 0.07 9.57 -28.49
N GLU A 117 -1.16 9.90 -28.10
CA GLU A 117 -2.19 10.40 -29.02
C GLU A 117 -1.83 11.77 -29.61
N ALA A 118 -1.29 12.69 -28.80
CA ALA A 118 -0.80 13.97 -29.29
C ALA A 118 0.32 13.79 -30.34
N SER A 119 1.21 12.82 -30.13
CA SER A 119 2.26 12.46 -31.08
C SER A 119 1.69 11.88 -32.38
N ARG A 120 0.69 10.98 -32.28
CA ARG A 120 -0.04 10.44 -33.42
C ARG A 120 -0.61 11.56 -34.30
N VAL A 121 -1.30 12.53 -33.68
CA VAL A 121 -1.89 13.68 -34.36
C VAL A 121 -0.82 14.57 -35.00
N ALA A 122 0.28 14.85 -34.29
CA ALA A 122 1.37 15.65 -34.82
C ALA A 122 2.04 15.01 -36.05
N ILE A 123 2.27 13.70 -36.00
CA ILE A 123 2.85 12.92 -37.11
C ILE A 123 1.89 12.88 -38.30
N ALA A 124 0.59 12.69 -38.07
CA ALA A 124 -0.42 12.72 -39.14
C ALA A 124 -0.49 14.08 -39.85
N LYS A 125 -0.32 15.20 -39.11
CA LYS A 125 -0.26 16.55 -39.71
C LYS A 125 0.91 16.70 -40.69
N LEU A 126 2.07 16.11 -40.39
CA LEU A 126 3.24 16.13 -41.28
C LEU A 126 3.02 15.26 -42.53
N GLY A 127 2.22 14.20 -42.42
CA GLY A 127 1.86 13.28 -43.52
C GLY A 127 0.60 13.67 -44.31
N ALA A 128 -0.07 14.78 -43.96
CA ALA A 128 -1.41 15.10 -44.43
C ALA A 128 -1.52 15.25 -45.96
N LEU A 129 -0.50 15.84 -46.62
CA LEU A 129 -0.47 16.00 -48.08
C LEU A 129 -0.51 14.68 -48.85
N MET A 130 -0.06 13.59 -48.21
CA MET A 130 -0.02 12.24 -48.78
C MET A 130 -1.04 11.31 -48.11
N GLU A 131 -1.94 11.88 -47.29
CA GLU A 131 -2.95 11.18 -46.48
C GLU A 131 -2.35 10.08 -45.58
N MET A 132 -1.08 10.25 -45.19
CA MET A 132 -0.34 9.27 -44.41
C MET A 132 -0.60 9.43 -42.92
N HIS A 133 -0.89 8.34 -42.24
CA HIS A 133 -1.15 8.34 -40.79
C HIS A 133 -0.82 6.99 -40.15
N ILE A 134 -0.67 6.98 -38.83
CA ILE A 134 -0.52 5.75 -38.05
C ILE A 134 -1.85 4.99 -38.07
N SER A 135 -1.82 3.69 -38.36
CA SER A 135 -3.03 2.86 -38.38
C SER A 135 -3.65 2.75 -36.98
N ASP A 136 -4.98 2.64 -36.91
CA ASP A 136 -5.70 2.47 -35.65
C ASP A 136 -5.29 1.18 -34.94
N GLU A 137 -5.09 0.09 -35.68
CA GLU A 137 -4.66 -1.19 -35.13
C GLU A 137 -3.30 -1.07 -34.42
N PHE A 138 -2.32 -0.44 -35.08
CA PHE A 138 -0.99 -0.25 -34.49
C PHE A 138 -1.02 0.70 -33.28
N HIS A 139 -1.82 1.77 -33.37
CA HIS A 139 -1.99 2.70 -32.26
C HIS A 139 -2.62 2.02 -31.03
N ASN A 140 -3.68 1.23 -31.24
CA ASN A 140 -4.36 0.49 -30.18
C ASN A 140 -3.45 -0.54 -29.50
N LEU A 141 -2.60 -1.24 -30.26
CA LEU A 141 -1.59 -2.14 -29.69
C LEU A 141 -0.62 -1.42 -28.75
N ARG A 142 -0.20 -0.20 -29.11
CA ARG A 142 0.69 0.62 -28.26
C ARG A 142 -0.03 1.19 -27.03
N LEU A 143 -1.32 1.47 -27.13
CA LEU A 143 -2.13 1.82 -25.95
C LEU A 143 -2.28 0.62 -25.00
N GLU A 144 -2.56 -0.58 -25.51
CA GLU A 144 -2.63 -1.83 -24.73
C GLU A 144 -1.27 -2.11 -24.05
N GLU A 145 -0.16 -1.88 -24.74
CA GLU A 145 1.20 -2.00 -24.18
C GLU A 145 1.45 -1.05 -22.99
N ILE A 146 1.01 0.21 -23.09
CA ILE A 146 1.12 1.20 -22.01
C ILE A 146 0.30 0.76 -20.79
N GLU A 147 -0.94 0.31 -21.01
CA GLU A 147 -1.84 -0.14 -19.95
C GLU A 147 -1.28 -1.37 -19.22
N LEU A 148 -0.86 -2.40 -19.97
CA LEU A 148 -0.24 -3.60 -19.40
C LEU A 148 1.07 -3.31 -18.68
N THR A 149 1.89 -2.39 -19.20
CA THR A 149 3.13 -2.02 -18.52
C THR A 149 2.84 -1.36 -17.18
N ALA A 150 1.83 -0.50 -17.10
CA ALA A 150 1.44 0.11 -15.84
C ALA A 150 0.91 -0.93 -14.84
N ASP A 151 0.03 -1.81 -15.29
CA ASP A 151 -0.55 -2.87 -14.44
C ASP A 151 0.56 -3.79 -13.92
N TRP A 152 1.52 -4.15 -14.78
CA TRP A 152 2.71 -4.93 -14.41
C TRP A 152 3.56 -4.22 -13.34
N LEU A 153 3.85 -2.93 -13.52
CA LEU A 153 4.63 -2.15 -12.57
C LEU A 153 3.93 -2.07 -11.21
N MET A 154 2.61 -1.87 -11.20
CA MET A 154 1.82 -1.89 -9.97
C MET A 154 1.89 -3.25 -9.30
N LYS A 155 1.68 -4.34 -10.06
CA LYS A 155 1.68 -5.69 -9.49
C LYS A 155 3.03 -6.08 -8.91
N LYS A 156 4.10 -5.72 -9.62
CA LYS A 156 5.48 -5.93 -9.16
C LYS A 156 5.77 -5.15 -7.87
N GLN A 157 5.22 -3.95 -7.72
CA GLN A 157 5.37 -3.17 -6.49
C GLN A 157 4.60 -3.81 -5.33
N GLU A 158 3.36 -4.25 -5.55
CA GLU A 158 2.58 -5.00 -4.55
C GLU A 158 3.31 -6.27 -4.09
N GLU A 159 3.80 -7.09 -5.02
CA GLU A 159 4.55 -8.31 -4.71
C GLU A 159 5.82 -7.99 -3.91
N LYS A 160 6.55 -6.92 -4.27
CA LYS A 160 7.74 -6.46 -3.55
C LYS A 160 7.42 -5.96 -2.15
N GLU A 161 6.28 -5.30 -1.95
CA GLU A 161 5.78 -4.87 -0.64
C GLU A 161 5.39 -6.07 0.21
N ALA A 162 4.62 -7.01 -0.32
CA ALA A 162 4.24 -8.24 0.36
C ALA A 162 5.48 -9.05 0.80
N GLN A 163 6.50 -9.17 -0.05
CA GLN A 163 7.77 -9.82 0.30
C GLN A 163 8.57 -9.05 1.37
N ARG A 164 8.48 -7.72 1.41
CA ARG A 164 9.12 -6.91 2.46
C ARG A 164 8.41 -7.11 3.80
N GLU A 165 7.08 -7.13 3.80
CA GLU A 165 6.26 -7.37 4.98
C GLU A 165 6.48 -8.79 5.53
N GLU A 166 6.48 -9.80 4.68
CA GLU A 166 6.72 -11.19 5.10
C GLU A 166 8.11 -11.37 5.71
N ARG A 167 9.15 -10.78 5.11
CA ARG A 167 10.51 -10.78 5.69
C ARG A 167 10.57 -10.03 7.02
N ALA A 168 9.81 -8.95 7.18
CA ALA A 168 9.75 -8.23 8.44
C ALA A 168 9.06 -9.06 9.52
N ARG A 169 7.95 -9.74 9.17
CA ARG A 169 7.24 -10.67 10.04
C ARG A 169 8.12 -11.83 10.49
N LEU A 170 8.81 -12.51 9.57
CA LEU A 170 9.72 -13.61 9.90
C LEU A 170 10.86 -13.16 10.84
N ARG A 171 11.43 -11.96 10.61
CA ARG A 171 12.44 -11.41 11.52
C ARG A 171 11.88 -11.12 12.91
N GLU A 172 10.65 -10.61 12.99
CA GLU A 172 9.98 -10.36 14.25
C GLU A 172 9.68 -11.67 15.00
N GLU A 173 9.19 -12.69 14.30
CA GLU A 173 8.94 -14.01 14.88
C GLU A 173 10.23 -14.64 15.42
N GLN A 174 11.34 -14.55 14.69
CA GLN A 174 12.66 -15.02 15.16
C GLN A 174 13.16 -14.25 16.39
N ARG A 175 12.91 -12.95 16.47
CA ARG A 175 13.27 -12.14 17.66
C ARG A 175 12.46 -12.56 18.88
N VAL A 176 11.15 -12.74 18.72
CA VAL A 176 10.27 -13.22 19.79
C VAL A 176 10.71 -14.60 20.28
N GLU A 177 11.01 -15.53 19.36
CA GLU A 177 11.48 -16.86 19.72
C GLU A 177 12.79 -16.81 20.51
N LYS A 178 13.73 -15.97 20.06
CA LYS A 178 15.00 -15.75 20.75
C LYS A 178 14.79 -15.15 22.15
N GLU A 179 13.96 -14.13 22.29
CA GLU A 179 13.64 -13.51 23.59
C GLU A 179 13.02 -14.51 24.56
N LEU A 180 12.04 -15.30 24.11
CA LEU A 180 11.40 -16.32 24.94
C LEU A 180 12.41 -17.36 25.41
N ALA A 181 13.31 -17.82 24.53
CA ALA A 181 14.34 -18.79 24.87
C ALA A 181 15.40 -18.22 25.85
N GLU A 182 15.83 -16.98 25.64
CA GLU A 182 16.77 -16.29 26.53
C GLU A 182 16.17 -16.09 27.92
N GLU A 183 14.91 -15.65 27.98
CA GLU A 183 14.17 -15.49 29.23
C GLU A 183 13.99 -16.82 29.95
N ARG A 184 13.62 -17.88 29.22
CA ARG A 184 13.45 -19.22 29.78
C ARG A 184 14.74 -19.74 30.41
N SER A 185 15.87 -19.48 29.77
CA SER A 185 17.21 -19.83 30.27
C SER A 185 17.59 -19.04 31.51
N ARG A 186 17.26 -17.74 31.55
CA ARG A 186 17.46 -16.87 32.72
C ARG A 186 16.66 -17.38 33.93
N LEU A 187 15.36 -17.62 33.74
CA LEU A 187 14.48 -18.14 34.79
C LEU A 187 14.91 -19.53 35.27
N ALA A 188 15.36 -20.41 34.37
CA ALA A 188 15.85 -21.73 34.74
C ALA A 188 17.10 -21.67 35.65
N LYS A 189 18.02 -20.74 35.36
CA LYS A 189 19.19 -20.49 36.22
C LYS A 189 18.77 -19.96 37.58
N GLU A 190 17.91 -18.94 37.62
CA GLU A 190 17.40 -18.37 38.88
C GLU A 190 16.70 -19.44 39.73
N ARG A 191 15.80 -20.22 39.13
CA ARG A 191 15.15 -21.37 39.77
C ARG A 191 16.15 -22.34 40.37
N SER A 192 17.21 -22.70 39.64
CA SER A 192 18.24 -23.62 40.13
C SER A 192 19.00 -23.05 41.33
N HIS A 193 19.30 -21.75 41.33
CA HIS A 193 19.95 -21.08 42.45
C HIS A 193 19.07 -21.05 43.69
N LEU A 194 17.77 -20.74 43.53
CA LEU A 194 16.80 -20.73 44.64
C LEU A 194 16.63 -22.12 45.25
N ILE A 195 16.53 -23.17 44.43
CA ILE A 195 16.44 -24.57 44.90
C ILE A 195 17.69 -24.95 45.69
N ASN A 196 18.88 -24.62 45.20
CA ASN A 196 20.13 -24.91 45.90
C ASN A 196 20.22 -24.17 47.25
N ALA A 197 19.80 -22.91 47.30
CA ALA A 197 19.77 -22.11 48.53
C ALA A 197 18.79 -22.71 49.56
N LEU A 198 17.56 -23.05 49.14
CA LEU A 198 16.56 -23.69 50.00
C LEU A 198 17.03 -25.05 50.51
N THR A 199 17.71 -25.84 49.67
CA THR A 199 18.27 -27.14 50.08
C THR A 199 19.34 -26.99 51.16
N ALA A 200 20.22 -26.00 51.04
CA ALA A 200 21.26 -25.71 52.03
C ALA A 200 20.70 -25.20 53.36
N LEU A 201 19.67 -24.33 53.31
CA LEU A 201 18.93 -23.85 54.48
C LEU A 201 18.20 -24.99 55.19
N GLY A 202 17.51 -25.85 54.43
CA GLY A 202 16.81 -27.02 54.95
C GLY A 202 17.74 -28.01 55.64
N ALA A 203 18.95 -28.24 55.10
CA ALA A 203 19.99 -29.06 55.74
C ALA A 203 20.48 -28.47 57.08
N SER A 204 20.32 -27.16 57.28
CA SER A 204 20.67 -26.44 58.51
C SER A 204 19.48 -26.30 59.48
N GLY A 205 18.32 -26.88 59.14
CA GLY A 205 17.09 -26.79 59.93
C GLY A 205 16.40 -25.42 59.91
N GLN A 206 16.78 -24.54 58.99
CA GLN A 206 16.22 -23.20 58.83
C GLN A 206 15.22 -23.18 57.66
N TYR A 207 14.14 -22.40 57.82
CA TYR A 207 13.10 -22.20 56.81
C TYR A 207 13.04 -20.73 56.43
N ASP A 208 12.97 -20.46 55.14
CA ASP A 208 12.85 -19.11 54.59
C ASP A 208 11.64 -19.05 53.65
N THR A 209 10.56 -18.48 54.17
CA THR A 209 9.30 -18.31 53.44
C THR A 209 9.41 -17.33 52.27
N GLU A 210 10.34 -16.37 52.33
CA GLU A 210 10.56 -15.39 51.26
C GLU A 210 11.23 -16.07 50.05
N LEU A 211 12.23 -16.91 50.30
CA LEU A 211 12.86 -17.72 49.25
C LEU A 211 11.87 -18.71 48.60
N GLU A 212 10.99 -19.32 49.39
CA GLU A 212 9.92 -20.19 48.86
C GLU A 212 8.92 -19.41 48.01
N GLN A 213 8.52 -18.21 48.44
CA GLN A 213 7.63 -17.36 47.66
C GLN A 213 8.28 -16.96 46.33
N ARG A 214 9.55 -16.53 46.36
CA ARG A 214 10.30 -16.18 45.16
C ARG A 214 10.45 -17.37 44.20
N LEU A 215 10.64 -18.58 44.72
CA LEU A 215 10.65 -19.79 43.88
C LEU A 215 9.30 -20.01 43.18
N ARG A 216 8.18 -19.78 43.87
CA ARG A 216 6.84 -19.88 43.26
C ARG A 216 6.63 -18.83 42.17
N GLU A 217 7.05 -17.59 42.41
CA GLU A 217 6.98 -16.51 41.41
C GLU A 217 7.80 -16.86 40.15
N VAL A 218 8.99 -17.43 40.33
CA VAL A 218 9.83 -17.90 39.21
C VAL A 218 9.19 -19.10 38.49
N ASP A 219 8.60 -20.04 39.21
CA ASP A 219 7.88 -21.18 38.61
C ASP A 219 6.66 -20.72 37.79
N GLU A 220 5.92 -19.72 38.28
CA GLU A 220 4.80 -19.10 37.56
C GLU A 220 5.28 -18.35 36.30
N ALA A 221 6.36 -17.57 36.40
CA ALA A 221 6.97 -16.89 35.26
C ALA A 221 7.45 -17.88 34.19
N ILE A 222 8.02 -19.03 34.60
CA ILE A 222 8.38 -20.12 33.71
C ILE A 222 7.15 -20.67 33.00
N ALA A 223 6.08 -20.98 33.73
CA ALA A 223 4.86 -21.51 33.16
C ALA A 223 4.23 -20.52 32.16
N GLN A 224 4.25 -19.23 32.46
CA GLN A 224 3.76 -18.19 31.56
C GLN A 224 4.64 -18.07 30.30
N ASN A 225 5.97 -18.14 30.43
CA ASN A 225 6.88 -18.14 29.28
C ASN A 225 6.66 -19.37 28.39
N ASP A 226 6.59 -20.56 28.98
CA ASP A 226 6.34 -21.82 28.29
C ASP A 226 4.97 -21.80 27.58
N PHE A 227 3.94 -21.24 28.22
CA PHE A 227 2.63 -21.02 27.61
C PHE A 227 2.72 -20.11 26.37
N ARG A 228 3.43 -18.99 26.47
CA ARG A 228 3.61 -18.04 25.34
C ARG A 228 4.43 -18.62 24.20
N ALA A 229 5.41 -19.48 24.51
CA ALA A 229 6.20 -20.18 23.52
C ALA A 229 5.35 -21.23 22.77
N ALA A 230 4.48 -21.96 23.49
CA ALA A 230 3.61 -22.97 22.91
C ALA A 230 2.40 -22.39 22.18
N ASN A 231 1.83 -21.28 22.66
CA ASN A 231 0.66 -20.63 22.08
C ASN A 231 1.05 -19.41 21.24
N ILE A 232 1.23 -19.62 19.94
CA ILE A 232 1.55 -18.56 18.97
C ILE A 232 0.46 -17.48 18.83
N ARG A 233 -0.74 -17.70 19.39
CA ARG A 233 -1.86 -16.75 19.35
C ARG A 233 -1.85 -15.81 20.55
N ALA A 234 -1.10 -16.13 21.60
CA ALA A 234 -0.98 -15.31 22.79
C ALA A 234 -0.05 -14.10 22.54
N GLY A 235 -0.42 -12.95 23.09
CA GLY A 235 0.36 -11.72 22.95
C GLY A 235 -0.36 -10.51 23.50
N TYR A 236 0.23 -9.34 23.28
CA TYR A 236 -0.33 -8.05 23.66
C TYR A 236 -0.98 -7.38 22.46
N ILE A 237 -2.22 -6.93 22.62
CA ILE A 237 -2.84 -5.92 21.76
C ILE A 237 -2.37 -4.57 22.25
N TYR A 238 -1.86 -3.74 21.34
CA TYR A 238 -1.54 -2.36 21.62
C TYR A 238 -2.43 -1.41 20.80
N VAL A 239 -2.86 -0.34 21.45
CA VAL A 239 -3.51 0.81 20.80
C VAL A 239 -2.62 2.02 21.02
N ILE A 240 -2.14 2.61 19.94
CA ILE A 240 -1.20 3.73 19.99
C ILE A 240 -1.64 4.84 19.03
N SER A 241 -1.30 6.09 19.33
CA SER A 241 -1.55 7.22 18.42
C SER A 241 -0.31 8.10 18.29
N ASN A 242 -0.28 8.90 17.22
CA ASN A 242 0.79 9.87 17.01
C ASN A 242 0.21 11.11 16.35
N ARG A 243 -0.16 12.07 17.19
CA ARG A 243 -0.81 13.32 16.76
C ARG A 243 0.04 14.10 15.77
N GLY A 244 1.35 14.15 15.97
CA GLY A 244 2.21 14.96 15.12
C GLY A 244 2.50 14.34 13.75
N ALA A 245 2.36 13.02 13.60
CA ALA A 245 2.51 12.34 12.32
C ALA A 245 1.19 12.21 11.54
N PHE A 246 0.09 11.91 12.23
CA PHE A 246 -1.18 11.52 11.60
C PHE A 246 -2.36 12.45 11.92
N GLY A 247 -2.19 13.42 12.80
CA GLY A 247 -3.28 14.28 13.28
C GLY A 247 -4.07 13.69 14.45
N GLU A 248 -5.08 14.41 14.91
CA GLU A 248 -6.04 13.91 15.90
C GLU A 248 -6.98 12.85 15.30
N GLY A 249 -7.45 11.92 16.13
CA GLY A 249 -8.46 10.93 15.71
C GLY A 249 -7.93 9.81 14.82
N VAL A 250 -6.61 9.56 14.83
CA VAL A 250 -5.99 8.42 14.15
C VAL A 250 -5.27 7.54 15.17
N VAL A 251 -5.63 6.26 15.17
CA VAL A 251 -5.02 5.24 16.04
C VAL A 251 -4.45 4.09 15.20
N LYS A 252 -3.38 3.48 15.71
CA LYS A 252 -2.89 2.19 15.26
C LYS A 252 -3.32 1.13 16.26
N ILE A 253 -3.91 0.05 15.75
CA ILE A 253 -4.28 -1.14 16.51
C ILE A 253 -3.44 -2.30 15.96
N GLY A 254 -2.62 -2.92 16.81
CA GLY A 254 -1.82 -4.06 16.37
C GLY A 254 -1.52 -5.01 17.52
N LEU A 255 -0.86 -6.12 17.19
CA LEU A 255 -0.43 -7.12 18.16
C LEU A 255 1.09 -7.27 18.23
N THR A 256 1.59 -7.68 19.39
CA THR A 256 2.99 -8.08 19.59
C THR A 256 3.09 -9.29 20.48
N ARG A 257 4.01 -10.21 20.15
CA ARG A 257 4.31 -11.38 20.99
C ARG A 257 5.55 -11.19 21.86
N ARG A 258 6.24 -10.05 21.73
CA ARG A 258 7.42 -9.68 22.52
C ARG A 258 7.12 -9.75 24.01
N LEU A 259 8.10 -10.15 24.81
CA LEU A 259 7.96 -10.19 26.26
C LEU A 259 7.68 -8.79 26.82
N GLU A 260 8.38 -7.79 26.28
CA GLU A 260 8.24 -6.37 26.62
C GLU A 260 7.52 -5.62 25.48
N PRO A 261 6.19 -5.43 25.53
CA PRO A 261 5.43 -4.78 24.47
C PRO A 261 5.83 -3.31 24.23
N GLU A 262 6.31 -2.60 25.26
CA GLU A 262 6.77 -1.21 25.14
C GLU A 262 7.98 -1.06 24.21
N GLN A 263 8.91 -2.03 24.22
CA GLN A 263 10.04 -2.02 23.31
C GLN A 263 9.57 -2.05 21.84
N ARG A 264 8.51 -2.81 21.55
CA ARG A 264 7.92 -2.85 20.21
C ARG A 264 7.35 -1.48 19.81
N VAL A 265 6.66 -0.79 20.72
CA VAL A 265 6.14 0.56 20.47
C VAL A 265 7.29 1.56 20.24
N ALA A 266 8.37 1.45 21.00
CA ALA A 266 9.57 2.27 20.84
C ALA A 266 10.25 2.02 19.47
N GLU A 267 10.38 0.76 19.04
CA GLU A 267 10.89 0.40 17.70
C GLU A 267 10.03 1.03 16.58
N LEU A 268 8.70 0.99 16.73
CA LEU A 268 7.76 1.60 15.78
C LEU A 268 7.90 3.13 15.73
N SER A 269 8.18 3.75 16.87
CA SER A 269 8.38 5.20 17.00
C SER A 269 9.68 5.66 16.31
N GLY A 270 10.80 4.97 16.54
CA GLY A 270 12.13 5.45 16.16
C GLY A 270 12.46 5.41 14.67
N ALA A 271 11.72 4.65 13.86
CA ALA A 271 12.10 4.38 12.47
C ALA A 271 11.24 5.07 11.40
N SER A 272 10.08 5.63 11.76
CA SER A 272 9.05 5.90 10.73
C SER A 272 8.20 7.15 10.97
N VAL A 273 8.30 7.79 12.13
CA VAL A 273 7.48 8.94 12.50
C VAL A 273 8.31 10.01 13.23
N PRO A 274 7.95 11.30 13.11
CA PRO A 274 8.71 12.41 13.69
C PRO A 274 8.63 12.51 15.22
N PHE A 275 7.61 11.91 15.84
CA PHE A 275 7.38 11.94 17.29
C PHE A 275 7.17 10.53 17.82
N ARG A 276 7.35 10.32 19.12
CA ARG A 276 7.01 9.02 19.75
C ARG A 276 5.50 8.76 19.70
N PHE A 277 5.13 7.48 19.66
CA PHE A 277 3.75 7.07 19.82
C PHE A 277 3.30 7.21 21.29
N ASP A 278 2.12 7.78 21.49
CA ASP A 278 1.42 7.73 22.77
C ASP A 278 0.72 6.37 22.90
N VAL A 279 0.86 5.73 24.05
CA VAL A 279 0.26 4.41 24.33
C VAL A 279 -1.06 4.59 25.06
N HIS A 280 -2.14 4.07 24.45
CA HIS A 280 -3.48 4.12 25.04
C HIS A 280 -3.80 2.85 25.82
N THR A 281 -3.35 1.68 25.36
CA THR A 281 -3.52 0.43 26.11
C THR A 281 -2.53 -0.62 25.62
N LEU A 282 -2.13 -1.50 26.55
CA LEU A 282 -1.37 -2.72 26.32
C LEU A 282 -2.11 -3.87 27.00
N TYR A 283 -2.88 -4.63 26.22
CA TYR A 283 -3.75 -5.67 26.75
C TYR A 283 -3.22 -7.06 26.39
N PHE A 284 -2.87 -7.86 27.40
CA PHE A 284 -2.50 -9.27 27.18
C PHE A 284 -3.73 -10.13 26.90
N SER A 285 -3.67 -10.93 25.84
CA SER A 285 -4.68 -11.91 25.47
C SER A 285 -4.04 -13.24 25.14
N GLU A 286 -4.66 -14.34 25.57
CA GLU A 286 -4.30 -15.71 25.17
C GLU A 286 -4.63 -15.99 23.70
N ASP A 287 -5.57 -15.23 23.12
CA ASP A 287 -5.90 -15.25 21.69
C ASP A 287 -5.93 -13.82 21.13
N ALA A 288 -4.76 -13.17 21.15
CA ALA A 288 -4.58 -11.83 20.61
C ALA A 288 -4.89 -11.79 19.10
N VAL A 289 -4.60 -12.87 18.36
CA VAL A 289 -4.85 -12.94 16.92
C VAL A 289 -6.34 -12.80 16.59
N THR A 290 -7.24 -13.51 17.29
CA THR A 290 -8.68 -13.34 17.05
C THR A 290 -9.14 -11.93 17.40
N LEU A 291 -8.73 -11.44 18.58
CA LEU A 291 -9.15 -10.14 19.08
C LEU A 291 -8.73 -9.00 18.13
N GLU A 292 -7.49 -9.02 17.66
CA GLU A 292 -6.96 -8.05 16.70
C GLU A 292 -7.75 -8.06 15.38
N ASN A 293 -7.95 -9.25 14.79
CA ASN A 293 -8.71 -9.39 13.55
C ASN A 293 -10.14 -8.86 13.67
N GLU A 294 -10.78 -9.05 14.83
CA GLU A 294 -12.12 -8.52 15.08
C GLU A 294 -12.14 -7.00 15.18
N LEU A 295 -11.14 -6.39 15.82
CA LEU A 295 -10.98 -4.93 15.86
C LEU A 295 -10.75 -4.38 14.46
N HIS A 296 -9.84 -4.98 13.68
CA HIS A 296 -9.58 -4.55 12.31
C HIS A 296 -10.83 -4.64 11.43
N LYS A 297 -11.63 -5.71 11.55
CA LYS A 297 -12.92 -5.83 10.85
C LYS A 297 -13.90 -4.74 11.29
N HIS A 298 -13.98 -4.43 12.58
CA HIS A 298 -14.86 -3.39 13.10
C HIS A 298 -14.51 -1.99 12.56
N PHE A 299 -13.22 -1.69 12.43
CA PHE A 299 -12.73 -0.39 11.96
C PHE A 299 -12.38 -0.37 10.47
N ALA A 300 -12.60 -1.44 9.69
CA ALA A 300 -12.17 -1.56 8.30
C ALA A 300 -12.67 -0.43 7.39
N ALA A 301 -13.94 -0.03 7.53
CA ALA A 301 -14.54 1.08 6.77
C ALA A 301 -13.89 2.44 7.09
N ARG A 302 -13.19 2.53 8.23
CA ARG A 302 -12.47 3.71 8.72
C ARG A 302 -10.95 3.55 8.63
N ALA A 303 -10.44 2.58 7.87
CA ALA A 303 -9.00 2.45 7.65
C ALA A 303 -8.42 3.70 6.98
N LEU A 304 -7.30 4.20 7.51
CA LEU A 304 -6.58 5.35 6.98
C LEU A 304 -6.04 5.05 5.57
N ASN A 305 -5.58 3.83 5.35
CA ASN A 305 -5.10 3.36 4.05
C ASN A 305 -6.09 2.36 3.43
N GLN A 306 -6.87 2.82 2.45
CA GLN A 306 -7.84 1.99 1.73
C GLN A 306 -7.21 1.19 0.57
N ALA A 307 -5.98 1.53 0.16
CA ALA A 307 -5.26 0.81 -0.89
C ALA A 307 -4.49 -0.40 -0.35
N ASN A 308 -3.99 -0.32 0.90
CA ASN A 308 -3.28 -1.40 1.57
C ASN A 308 -3.86 -1.62 2.98
N LEU A 309 -4.79 -2.58 3.06
CA LEU A 309 -5.49 -2.95 4.30
C LEU A 309 -4.58 -3.60 5.37
N ARG A 310 -3.33 -3.96 5.03
CA ARG A 310 -2.34 -4.44 6.01
C ARG A 310 -1.73 -3.29 6.82
N LYS A 311 -2.04 -2.04 6.48
CA LYS A 311 -1.65 -0.87 7.28
C LYS A 311 -2.75 -0.57 8.29
N GLU A 312 -2.52 -1.01 9.52
CA GLU A 312 -3.51 -1.07 10.59
C GLU A 312 -3.71 0.28 11.32
N PHE A 313 -3.85 1.36 10.55
CA PHE A 313 -4.19 2.70 11.05
C PHE A 313 -5.66 2.99 10.73
N PHE A 314 -6.38 3.56 11.68
CA PHE A 314 -7.82 3.77 11.58
C PHE A 314 -8.20 5.16 12.07
N PHE A 315 -9.18 5.77 11.41
CA PHE A 315 -9.89 6.96 11.88
C PHE A 315 -10.81 6.58 13.04
N ALA A 316 -10.26 6.62 14.25
CA ALA A 316 -10.98 6.34 15.48
C ALA A 316 -10.30 7.05 16.66
N THR A 317 -11.06 7.33 17.71
CA THR A 317 -10.50 7.82 18.97
C THR A 317 -10.09 6.64 19.87
N PRO A 318 -9.15 6.84 20.80
CA PRO A 318 -8.84 5.83 21.82
C PRO A 318 -10.10 5.38 22.57
N ALA A 319 -10.99 6.30 22.94
CA ALA A 319 -12.25 6.01 23.61
C ALA A 319 -13.13 5.03 22.80
N GLU A 320 -13.26 5.22 21.48
CA GLU A 320 -14.01 4.29 20.64
C GLU A 320 -13.40 2.88 20.62
N VAL A 321 -12.07 2.79 20.63
CA VAL A 321 -11.39 1.48 20.68
C VAL A 321 -11.58 0.82 22.05
N ARG A 322 -11.53 1.60 23.13
CA ARG A 322 -11.84 1.12 24.50
C ARG A 322 -13.25 0.53 24.55
N ASP A 323 -14.26 1.25 24.08
CA ASP A 323 -15.65 0.80 24.14
C ASP A 323 -15.87 -0.53 23.39
N VAL A 324 -15.16 -0.73 22.27
CA VAL A 324 -15.20 -1.99 21.53
C VAL A 324 -14.48 -3.12 22.27
N LEU A 325 -13.32 -2.84 22.88
CA LEU A 325 -12.57 -3.79 23.71
C LEU A 325 -13.37 -4.20 24.96
N GLU A 326 -13.97 -3.25 25.68
CA GLU A 326 -14.80 -3.51 26.87
C GLU A 326 -15.99 -4.42 26.56
N ARG A 327 -16.68 -4.18 25.44
CA ARG A 327 -17.80 -5.05 25.02
C ARG A 327 -17.38 -6.49 24.75
N LYS A 328 -16.12 -6.71 24.38
CA LYS A 328 -15.58 -8.03 24.04
C LYS A 328 -14.98 -8.75 25.24
N ILE A 329 -14.37 -8.02 26.15
CA ILE A 329 -13.47 -8.56 27.18
C ILE A 329 -14.03 -8.30 28.60
N GLY A 330 -14.95 -7.35 28.74
CA GLY A 330 -15.51 -6.91 30.02
C GLY A 330 -14.72 -5.73 30.58
N ASN A 331 -13.72 -6.01 31.42
CA ASN A 331 -12.93 -4.98 32.09
C ASN A 331 -11.54 -4.82 31.47
N LEU A 332 -11.20 -3.59 31.08
CA LEU A 332 -9.83 -3.17 30.80
C LEU A 332 -9.20 -2.65 32.10
N LEU A 333 -8.04 -3.20 32.46
CA LEU A 333 -7.31 -2.81 33.67
C LEU A 333 -6.65 -1.42 33.52
N GLU A 334 -6.11 -1.11 32.34
CA GLU A 334 -5.36 0.13 32.10
C GLU A 334 -5.67 0.68 30.70
N PHE A 335 -6.27 1.87 30.68
CA PHE A 335 -6.59 2.59 29.44
C PHE A 335 -6.38 4.10 29.62
N THR A 336 -5.53 4.68 28.78
CA THR A 336 -5.28 6.13 28.72
C THR A 336 -6.06 6.72 27.55
N GLU A 337 -7.04 7.57 27.85
CA GLU A 337 -7.93 8.14 26.83
C GLU A 337 -7.28 9.28 26.03
N HIS A 338 -6.40 10.06 26.67
CA HIS A 338 -5.77 11.23 26.08
C HIS A 338 -4.31 10.95 25.71
N ALA A 339 -3.92 11.35 24.50
CA ALA A 339 -2.53 11.35 24.08
C ALA A 339 -1.81 12.56 24.69
N ASP A 340 -0.68 12.34 25.37
CA ASP A 340 0.11 13.43 25.96
C ASP A 340 0.77 14.28 24.87
N ALA A 341 1.26 13.63 23.80
CA ALA A 341 1.84 14.28 22.63
C ALA A 341 2.87 15.37 22.98
N THR A 342 3.67 15.14 24.03
CA THR A 342 4.56 16.14 24.64
C THR A 342 5.53 16.77 23.65
N GLU A 343 6.23 15.94 22.86
CA GLU A 343 7.20 16.42 21.86
C GLU A 343 6.52 17.24 20.75
N TYR A 344 5.28 16.89 20.40
CA TYR A 344 4.49 17.64 19.42
C TYR A 344 4.14 19.03 19.97
N PHE A 345 3.57 19.14 21.17
CA PHE A 345 3.20 20.44 21.74
C PHE A 345 4.40 21.35 22.00
N GLN A 346 5.56 20.77 22.34
CA GLN A 346 6.81 21.51 22.43
C GLN A 346 7.28 22.04 21.07
N SER A 347 6.93 21.37 19.97
CA SER A 347 7.42 21.69 18.63
C SER A 347 6.53 22.66 17.86
N VAL A 348 5.19 22.57 18.02
CA VAL A 348 4.21 23.32 17.21
C VAL A 348 4.47 24.83 17.21
N GLY A 349 4.86 25.40 18.35
CA GLY A 349 5.14 26.84 18.47
C GLY A 349 6.36 27.33 17.66
N TYR A 350 7.23 26.42 17.23
CA TYR A 350 8.44 26.75 16.45
C TYR A 350 8.29 26.48 14.95
N TRP A 351 7.12 25.98 14.51
CA TRP A 351 6.91 25.69 13.11
C TRP A 351 6.79 26.96 12.26
N PRO A 352 7.28 26.96 11.01
CA PRO A 352 7.08 28.09 10.12
C PRO A 352 5.59 28.33 9.92
N GLN A 353 5.15 29.58 10.06
CA GLN A 353 3.79 29.97 9.70
C GLN A 353 3.56 29.63 8.23
N ARG A 354 2.61 28.74 7.97
CA ARG A 354 2.15 28.48 6.61
C ARG A 354 1.08 29.51 6.29
N ASP A 355 1.34 30.34 5.29
CA ASP A 355 0.31 31.19 4.69
C ASP A 355 -0.65 30.28 3.91
N ASP A 356 -1.74 29.86 4.54
CA ASP A 356 -2.76 28.99 3.94
C ASP A 356 -3.50 29.64 2.74
N ASN A 357 -3.18 30.90 2.41
CA ASN A 357 -3.77 31.65 1.30
C ASN A 357 -3.20 31.34 -0.10
N GLN A 358 -2.15 30.51 -0.23
CA GLN A 358 -1.57 30.20 -1.55
C GLN A 358 -2.14 28.93 -2.23
N LEU A 359 -3.02 28.16 -1.57
CA LEU A 359 -3.59 26.93 -2.14
C LEU A 359 -4.87 27.15 -2.96
N THR A 360 -5.36 28.39 -3.08
CA THR A 360 -6.60 28.71 -3.80
C THR A 360 -6.42 29.26 -5.22
N GLU A 361 -5.20 29.47 -5.72
CA GLU A 361 -4.95 30.08 -7.04
C GLU A 361 -4.52 29.10 -8.16
N GLN A 362 -4.82 27.81 -8.02
CA GLN A 362 -4.77 26.87 -9.14
C GLN A 362 -5.99 25.94 -9.11
N LYS A 363 -7.14 26.48 -9.51
CA LYS A 363 -8.28 25.69 -10.01
C LYS A 363 -8.64 26.17 -11.41
#